data_AF-A0A0F9DQ57-F1
#
_entry.id   AF-A0A0F9DQ57-F1
#
_cell.length_a   1.000
_cell.length_b   1.000
_cell.length_c   1.000
_cell.angle_alpha   90.00
_cell.angle_beta   90.00
_cell.angle_gamma   90.00
#
_symmetry.space_group_name_H-M   'P 1'
#
loop_
_entity.id
_entity.type
_entity.pdbx_description
1 polymer ?
#
loop_
_entity_poly.entity_id
_entity_poly.type
_entity_poly.pdbx_seq_one_letter_code
_entity_poly.pdbx_strand_id
1 'polypeptide(L)'
;GTDNFNIYLAEGAFIGQVLVASTDKMIYSPSAYSKVIVSPNGAPTGIAVGVTMIAVSANRYCWLQTSGICGVRMDNNGTNATVGQGLVSDQTTAGNVENVASGAQLQVIGQTLTVQGQTDNDVIPIFLTIE
;
A
#
# COMPACT_ATOMS: atom_id res chain seq x y z
N GLY A 1 -27.70 -21.44 2.87
CA GLY A 1 -27.10 -20.85 4.07
C GLY A 1 -27.72 -19.48 4.24
N THR A 2 -27.93 -19.01 5.46
CA THR A 2 -28.32 -17.61 5.67
C THR A 2 -27.11 -16.74 5.32
N ASP A 3 -27.25 -15.88 4.31
CA ASP A 3 -26.22 -14.93 3.82
C ASP A 3 -26.01 -13.78 4.82
N ASN A 4 -25.68 -14.13 6.06
CA ASN A 4 -25.43 -13.16 7.12
C ASN A 4 -23.96 -12.74 7.05
N PHE A 5 -23.70 -11.43 7.03
CA PHE A 5 -22.35 -10.87 7.16
C PHE A 5 -22.33 -9.78 8.23
N ASN A 6 -21.17 -9.60 8.85
CA ASN A 6 -20.96 -8.59 9.88
C ASN A 6 -20.37 -7.32 9.25
N ILE A 7 -20.93 -6.17 9.60
CA ILE A 7 -20.37 -4.85 9.26
C ILE A 7 -19.69 -4.31 10.52
N TYR A 8 -18.41 -3.98 10.42
CA TYR A 8 -17.66 -3.36 11.51
C TYR A 8 -17.51 -1.88 11.21
N LEU A 9 -18.14 -1.05 12.04
CA LEU A 9 -18.06 0.40 11.97
C LEU A 9 -17.02 0.91 12.98
N ALA A 10 -16.48 2.10 12.76
CA ALA A 10 -15.63 2.76 13.74
C ALA A 10 -16.40 2.99 15.05
N GLU A 11 -15.69 3.00 16.18
CA GLU A 11 -16.30 3.32 17.48
C GLU A 11 -16.94 4.72 17.43
N GLY A 12 -18.21 4.82 17.85
CA GLY A 12 -18.99 6.06 17.78
C GLY A 12 -19.63 6.34 16.41
N ALA A 13 -19.55 5.42 15.44
CA ALA A 13 -20.27 5.57 14.18
C ALA A 13 -21.79 5.39 14.39
N PHE A 14 -22.56 6.39 13.96
CA PHE A 14 -24.02 6.33 13.93
C PHE A 14 -24.50 6.08 12.50
N ILE A 15 -25.45 5.17 12.32
CA ILE A 15 -26.19 5.04 11.06
C ILE A 15 -27.21 6.18 11.06
N GLY A 16 -26.86 7.29 10.41
CA GLY A 16 -27.64 8.54 10.44
C GLY A 16 -28.98 8.50 9.72
N GLN A 17 -29.28 7.44 8.96
CA GLN A 17 -30.52 7.30 8.23
C GLN A 17 -30.91 5.82 8.09
N VAL A 18 -32.04 5.45 8.69
CA VAL A 18 -32.76 4.22 8.35
C VAL A 18 -33.75 4.61 7.26
N LEU A 19 -33.39 4.38 6.00
CA LEU A 19 -34.29 4.62 4.87
C LEU A 19 -35.45 3.63 4.94
N VAL A 20 -36.68 4.13 4.89
CA VAL A 20 -37.89 3.29 4.83
C VAL A 20 -37.82 2.49 3.54
N ALA A 21 -37.90 1.16 3.66
CA ALA A 21 -37.72 0.26 2.53
C ALA A 21 -38.76 0.51 1.43
N SER A 22 -38.35 1.12 0.33
CA SER A 22 -39.10 1.05 -0.92
C SER A 22 -38.26 1.20 -2.19
N THR A 23 -37.07 1.82 -2.15
CA THR A 23 -36.22 1.94 -3.36
C THR A 23 -34.71 1.88 -3.16
N ASP A 24 -34.20 2.12 -1.95
CA ASP A 24 -32.76 2.31 -1.78
C ASP A 24 -32.03 0.99 -1.56
N LYS A 25 -31.11 0.68 -2.47
CA LYS A 25 -30.30 -0.53 -2.47
C LYS A 25 -28.87 -0.18 -2.11
N MET A 26 -28.34 -0.81 -1.06
CA MET A 26 -26.91 -0.81 -0.78
C MET A 26 -26.31 -2.10 -1.32
N ILE A 27 -25.40 -1.97 -2.28
CA ILE A 27 -24.71 -3.12 -2.88
C ILE A 27 -23.38 -3.29 -2.16
N TYR A 28 -23.21 -4.44 -1.52
CA TYR A 28 -21.92 -4.87 -0.98
C TYR A 28 -21.34 -5.89 -1.95
N SER A 29 -20.07 -5.72 -2.31
CA SER A 29 -19.32 -6.70 -3.07
C SER A 29 -18.04 -7.04 -2.28
N PRO A 30 -17.60 -8.30 -2.27
CA PRO A 30 -16.27 -8.64 -1.79
C PRO A 30 -15.22 -7.77 -2.48
N SER A 31 -14.34 -7.14 -1.69
CA SER A 31 -13.23 -6.39 -2.27
C SER A 31 -12.32 -7.32 -3.06
N ALA A 32 -12.02 -6.95 -4.31
CA ALA A 32 -11.01 -7.64 -5.13
C ALA A 32 -9.64 -7.65 -4.44
N TYR A 33 -9.40 -6.73 -3.50
CA TYR A 33 -8.17 -6.57 -2.74
C TYR A 33 -8.22 -7.23 -1.35
N SER A 34 -9.17 -8.15 -1.11
CA SER A 34 -9.33 -8.85 0.19
C SER A 34 -8.18 -9.79 0.56
N LYS A 35 -7.23 -10.03 -0.36
CA LYS A 35 -6.07 -10.93 -0.21
C LYS A 35 -4.73 -10.25 -0.51
N VAL A 36 -4.67 -8.92 -0.42
CA VAL A 36 -3.42 -8.20 -0.55
C VAL A 36 -2.51 -8.58 0.62
N ILE A 37 -1.27 -8.90 0.30
CA ILE A 37 -0.21 -9.21 1.26
C ILE A 37 0.79 -8.05 1.31
N VAL A 38 1.55 -7.96 2.40
CA VAL A 38 2.75 -7.13 2.41
C VAL A 38 3.68 -7.64 1.31
N SER A 39 4.30 -6.73 0.55
CA SER A 39 5.21 -7.11 -0.53
C SER A 39 6.28 -8.07 0.02
N PRO A 40 6.38 -9.31 -0.50
CA PRO A 40 7.26 -10.32 0.05
C PRO A 40 8.72 -9.99 -0.25
N ASN A 41 9.64 -10.58 0.50
CA ASN A 41 11.03 -10.65 0.07
C ASN A 41 11.18 -11.73 -1.04
N GLY A 42 12.19 -11.56 -1.89
CA GLY A 42 12.49 -12.44 -3.01
C GLY A 42 11.71 -12.09 -4.28
N ALA A 43 11.40 -13.11 -5.08
CA ALA A 43 10.78 -12.93 -6.39
C ALA A 43 9.35 -12.36 -6.27
N PRO A 44 9.04 -11.24 -6.96
CA PRO A 44 7.70 -10.66 -6.94
C PRO A 44 6.63 -11.64 -7.42
N THR A 45 5.56 -11.80 -6.64
CA THR A 45 4.42 -12.68 -6.97
C THR A 45 3.19 -11.92 -7.48
N GLY A 46 3.28 -10.60 -7.62
CA GLY A 46 2.17 -9.73 -8.00
C GLY A 46 2.57 -8.27 -8.13
N ILE A 47 1.57 -7.41 -8.35
CA ILE A 47 1.74 -5.96 -8.46
C ILE A 47 1.60 -5.27 -7.10
N ALA A 48 2.31 -4.16 -6.92
CA ALA A 48 2.07 -3.25 -5.82
C ALA A 48 0.74 -2.53 -6.05
N VAL A 49 -0.13 -2.54 -5.04
CA VAL A 49 -1.48 -1.95 -5.11
C VAL A 49 -1.68 -0.76 -4.18
N GLY A 50 -0.68 -0.43 -3.37
CA GLY A 50 -0.74 0.70 -2.44
C GLY A 50 0.25 0.57 -1.28
N VAL A 51 0.36 1.63 -0.49
CA VAL A 51 1.22 1.72 0.68
C VAL A 51 0.37 1.92 1.94
N THR A 52 0.72 1.22 3.01
CA THR A 52 0.12 1.41 4.33
C THR A 52 0.75 2.60 5.05
N MET A 53 -0.06 3.54 5.54
CA MET A 53 0.43 4.70 6.31
C MET A 53 0.76 4.38 7.77
N ILE A 54 0.33 3.21 8.26
CA ILE A 54 0.60 2.69 9.60
C ILE A 54 1.00 1.22 9.49
N ALA A 55 1.65 0.67 10.52
CA ALA A 55 1.88 -0.77 10.58
C ALA A 55 0.55 -1.53 10.75
N VAL A 56 0.25 -2.44 9.82
CA VAL A 56 -0.98 -3.24 9.81
C VAL A 56 -0.62 -4.72 9.97
N SER A 57 -1.23 -5.38 10.96
CA SER A 57 -1.08 -6.83 11.14
C SER A 57 -1.80 -7.61 10.04
N ALA A 58 -1.30 -8.78 9.64
CA ALA A 58 -1.83 -9.61 8.54
C ALA A 58 -3.33 -9.96 8.63
N ASN A 59 -3.94 -9.88 9.81
CA ASN A 59 -5.35 -10.23 10.03
C ASN A 59 -6.29 -9.01 10.07
N ARG A 60 -5.83 -7.84 9.58
CA ARG A 60 -6.63 -6.60 9.61
C ARG A 60 -6.79 -6.01 8.22
N TYR A 61 -7.96 -5.42 8.00
CA TYR A 61 -8.20 -4.55 6.85
C TYR A 61 -7.58 -3.17 7.10
N CYS A 62 -7.13 -2.52 6.05
CA CYS A 62 -6.61 -1.17 6.09
C CYS A 62 -6.92 -0.42 4.80
N TRP A 63 -6.81 0.90 4.87
CA TRP A 63 -6.79 1.75 3.69
C TRP A 63 -5.35 1.89 3.21
N LEU A 64 -5.17 1.72 1.91
CA LEU A 64 -3.88 1.90 1.24
C LEU A 64 -3.89 3.22 0.49
N GLN A 65 -2.78 3.95 0.57
CA GLN A 65 -2.55 5.10 -0.30
C GLN A 65 -2.03 4.58 -1.65
N THR A 66 -2.68 4.98 -2.74
CA THR A 66 -2.32 4.56 -4.10
C THR A 66 -1.57 5.64 -4.87
N SER A 67 -1.69 6.92 -4.46
CA SER A 67 -1.06 8.05 -5.15
C SER A 67 -0.72 9.18 -4.18
N GLY A 68 0.07 10.14 -4.64
CA GLY A 68 0.46 11.33 -3.89
C GLY A 68 1.65 11.10 -2.95
N ILE A 69 1.92 12.08 -2.08
CA ILE A 69 3.09 12.05 -1.21
C ILE A 69 2.86 11.13 -0.02
N CYS A 70 3.79 10.22 0.26
CA CYS A 70 3.78 9.40 1.49
C CYS A 70 5.20 9.11 1.99
N GLY A 71 5.27 8.56 3.21
CA GLY A 71 6.49 7.98 3.76
C GLY A 71 6.57 6.49 3.46
N VAL A 72 7.71 6.01 2.96
CA VAL A 72 7.97 4.57 2.76
C VAL A 72 9.30 4.19 3.38
N ARG A 73 9.42 2.94 3.84
CA ARG A 73 10.71 2.39 4.27
C ARG A 73 11.56 2.09 3.05
N MET A 74 12.79 2.59 3.06
CA MET A 74 13.72 2.39 1.98
C MET A 74 14.90 1.50 2.40
N ASP A 75 15.35 0.69 1.47
CA ASP A 75 16.68 0.11 1.41
C ASP A 75 17.45 0.81 0.27
N ASN A 76 18.64 1.33 0.57
CA ASN A 76 19.45 2.02 -0.43
C ASN A 76 20.25 1.05 -1.32
N ASN A 77 20.31 -0.23 -0.95
CA ASN A 77 21.08 -1.29 -1.60
C ASN A 77 22.53 -0.86 -1.91
N GLY A 78 23.14 -0.15 -0.96
CA GLY A 78 24.50 0.39 -1.05
C GLY A 78 24.67 1.64 -1.93
N THR A 79 23.60 2.20 -2.51
CA THR A 79 23.65 3.40 -3.36
C THR A 79 22.61 4.44 -2.96
N ASN A 80 23.06 5.66 -2.69
CA ASN A 80 22.17 6.77 -2.34
C ASN A 80 21.18 7.08 -3.47
N ALA A 81 19.91 7.25 -3.12
CA ALA A 81 18.90 7.65 -4.08
C ALA A 81 19.02 9.15 -4.38
N THR A 82 19.00 9.51 -5.66
CA THR A 82 18.92 10.90 -6.12
C THR A 82 17.48 11.38 -6.14
N VAL A 83 17.23 12.68 -6.33
CA VAL A 83 15.87 13.21 -6.48
C VAL A 83 15.25 12.71 -7.80
N GLY A 84 14.00 12.26 -7.74
CA GLY A 84 13.30 11.71 -8.91
C GLY A 84 13.71 10.27 -9.26
N GLN A 85 14.53 9.64 -8.41
CA GLN A 85 14.92 8.24 -8.59
C GLN A 85 13.68 7.35 -8.46
N GLY A 86 13.48 6.49 -9.46
CA GLY A 86 12.41 5.50 -9.43
C GLY A 86 12.66 4.45 -8.36
N LEU A 87 11.58 4.01 -7.72
CA LEU A 87 11.59 3.02 -6.64
C LEU A 87 10.76 1.79 -7.00
N VAL A 88 11.25 0.62 -6.61
CA VAL A 88 10.58 -0.69 -6.78
C VAL A 88 10.45 -1.36 -5.42
N SER A 89 9.68 -2.45 -5.34
CA SER A 89 9.68 -3.27 -4.11
C SER A 89 11.07 -3.86 -3.89
N ASP A 90 11.56 -3.76 -2.66
CA ASP A 90 12.79 -4.41 -2.23
C ASP A 90 12.61 -5.93 -2.25
N GLN A 91 13.64 -6.62 -2.76
CA GLN A 91 13.70 -8.09 -2.84
C GLN A 91 14.40 -8.73 -1.64
N THR A 92 15.03 -7.94 -0.77
CA THR A 92 15.74 -8.43 0.42
C THR A 92 14.92 -8.23 1.69
N THR A 93 14.27 -7.07 1.83
CA THR A 93 13.45 -6.72 3.00
C THR A 93 11.98 -6.55 2.62
N ALA A 94 11.12 -7.40 3.20
CA ALA A 94 9.68 -7.38 2.92
C ALA A 94 9.03 -6.03 3.30
N GLY A 95 8.23 -5.48 2.39
CA GLY A 95 7.53 -4.20 2.57
C GLY A 95 8.40 -2.95 2.45
N ASN A 96 9.70 -3.08 2.15
CA ASN A 96 10.56 -1.95 1.82
C ASN A 96 10.52 -1.66 0.31
N VAL A 97 11.02 -0.49 -0.04
CA VAL A 97 11.32 -0.12 -1.43
C VAL A 97 12.82 0.04 -1.62
N GLU A 98 13.31 -0.24 -2.81
CA GLU A 98 14.71 -0.04 -3.20
C GLU A 98 14.79 0.78 -4.50
N ASN A 99 15.99 1.27 -4.81
CA ASN A 99 16.25 1.95 -6.06
C ASN A 99 15.99 1.02 -7.26
N VAL A 100 15.36 1.55 -8.32
CA VAL A 100 15.31 0.85 -9.61
C VAL A 100 16.75 0.56 -10.07
N ALA A 101 17.08 -0.73 -10.18
CA ALA A 101 18.31 -1.18 -10.82
C ALA A 101 18.21 -1.08 -12.34
N SER A 102 19.32 -0.79 -13.02
CA SER A 102 19.37 -0.76 -14.48
C SER A 102 18.92 -2.10 -15.08
N GLY A 103 17.86 -2.07 -15.89
CA GLY A 103 17.31 -3.26 -16.55
C GLY A 103 16.29 -4.06 -15.74
N ALA A 104 15.91 -3.60 -14.54
CA ALA A 104 14.83 -4.21 -13.78
C ALA A 104 13.47 -4.01 -14.49
N GLN A 105 12.83 -5.12 -14.88
CA GLN A 105 11.45 -5.12 -15.40
C GLN A 105 10.44 -5.23 -14.25
N LEU A 106 10.58 -4.35 -13.26
CA LEU A 106 9.69 -4.29 -12.10
C LEU A 106 8.79 -3.07 -12.18
N GLN A 107 7.62 -3.16 -11.55
CA GLN A 107 6.71 -2.02 -11.44
C GLN A 107 7.37 -0.91 -10.62
N VAL A 108 7.52 0.26 -11.23
CA VAL A 108 7.94 1.46 -10.51
C VAL A 108 6.77 1.94 -9.65
N ILE A 109 6.96 1.96 -8.34
CA ILE A 109 5.94 2.24 -7.33
C ILE A 109 5.84 3.76 -7.06
N GLY A 110 6.96 4.47 -7.22
CA GLY A 110 7.01 5.91 -7.01
C GLY A 110 8.40 6.48 -7.25
N GLN A 111 8.57 7.75 -6.87
CA GLN A 111 9.79 8.51 -7.06
C GLN A 111 10.19 9.24 -5.78
N THR A 112 11.49 9.31 -5.51
CA THR A 112 12.05 10.06 -4.38
C THR A 112 11.87 11.57 -4.52
N LEU A 113 11.54 12.25 -3.42
CA LEU A 113 11.43 13.71 -3.38
C LEU A 113 12.69 14.43 -2.90
N THR A 114 13.62 13.69 -2.29
CA THR A 114 14.84 14.22 -1.71
C THR A 114 16.01 13.28 -2.00
N VAL A 115 17.24 13.81 -1.92
CA VAL A 115 18.44 12.95 -1.91
C VAL A 115 18.44 12.15 -0.61
N GLN A 116 18.66 10.85 -0.69
CA GLN A 116 18.65 9.97 0.47
C GLN A 116 20.01 9.29 0.62
N GLY A 117 20.72 9.67 1.68
CA GLY A 117 21.93 8.98 2.16
C GLY A 117 21.64 8.06 3.36
N GLN A 118 20.38 7.68 3.52
CA GLN A 118 19.88 6.95 4.66
C GLN A 118 20.03 5.43 4.48
N THR A 119 20.04 4.72 5.60
CA THR A 119 20.33 3.29 5.71
C THR A 119 19.06 2.45 5.72
N ASP A 120 19.21 1.12 5.68
CA ASP A 120 18.11 0.17 5.62
C ASP A 120 17.04 0.43 6.70
N ASN A 121 15.77 0.52 6.27
CA ASN A 121 14.56 0.75 7.06
C ASN A 121 14.25 2.20 7.45
N ASP A 122 15.03 3.18 7.00
CA ASP A 122 14.67 4.58 7.19
C ASP A 122 13.42 4.95 6.38
N VAL A 123 12.54 5.79 6.98
CA VAL A 123 11.32 6.24 6.33
C VAL A 123 11.60 7.51 5.54
N ILE A 124 11.41 7.45 4.23
CA ILE A 124 11.70 8.55 3.31
C ILE A 124 10.42 9.09 2.65
N PRO A 125 10.35 10.41 2.35
CA PRO A 125 9.25 10.98 1.58
C PRO A 125 9.38 10.65 0.09
N ILE A 126 8.32 10.12 -0.50
CA ILE A 126 8.23 9.80 -1.93
C ILE A 126 6.91 10.32 -2.51
N PHE A 127 6.84 10.37 -3.84
CA PHE A 127 5.60 10.53 -4.58
C PHE A 127 5.19 9.19 -5.19
N LEU A 128 4.03 8.67 -4.79
CA LEU A 128 3.48 7.42 -5.30
C LEU A 128 2.85 7.61 -6.69
N THR A 129 3.12 6.63 -7.55
CA THR A 129 2.63 6.57 -8.94
C THR A 129 2.03 5.21 -9.24
N ILE A 130 1.40 4.56 -8.24
CA ILE A 130 0.73 3.27 -8.42
C ILE A 130 -0.60 3.54 -9.12
N GLU A 131 -0.64 3.27 -10.43
CA GLU A 131 -1.83 3.40 -11.28
C GLU A 131 -2.22 2.05 -11.89
#